data_AF-A0A953ULS9-F1
#
_entry.id   AF-A0A953ULS9-F1
#
_cell.length_a   1.000
_cell.length_b   1.000
_cell.length_c   1.000
_cell.angle_alpha   90.00
_cell.angle_beta   90.00
_cell.angle_gamma   90.00
#
_symmetry.space_group_name_H-M   'P 1'
#
loop_
_entity.id
_entity.type
_entity.pdbx_description
1 polymer ?
#
loop_
_entity_poly.entity_id
_entity_poly.type
_entity_poly.pdbx_seq_one_letter_code
_entity_poly.pdbx_strand_id
1 'polypeptide(L)'
;MARSGNQTETRDARLKRLAESIDALVEKDESSLRHAREIWTVRRAAAAELYGICSHFVTAVNGLLSRGKVVLDPPEFSEGAFHEESANMIQMNVRGRILQVEFEATVELVSTEDFRIPYTLEGLVRAFNQELLDKDIIEEQLIFYTLEKQKKMWRFFDARTYRSGPFDREYLISLMEQLT
;
A
#
# COMPACT_ATOMS: atom_id res chain seq x y z
N MET A 1 -38.74 56.64 4.37
CA MET A 1 -37.40 56.32 3.82
C MET A 1 -36.68 55.15 4.51
N ALA A 2 -37.21 54.49 5.55
CA ALA A 2 -36.49 53.44 6.31
C ALA A 2 -36.46 52.02 5.69
N ARG A 3 -37.34 51.70 4.75
CA ARG A 3 -37.45 50.33 4.17
C ARG A 3 -36.32 49.95 3.19
N SER A 4 -35.67 50.94 2.58
CA SER A 4 -34.65 50.69 1.56
C SER A 4 -33.27 50.36 2.16
N GLY A 5 -32.93 50.93 3.33
CA GLY A 5 -31.66 50.65 4.01
C GLY A 5 -31.59 49.23 4.58
N ASN A 6 -32.69 48.75 5.15
CA ASN A 6 -32.78 47.40 5.73
C ASN A 6 -32.66 46.28 4.67
N GLN A 7 -33.16 46.50 3.45
CA GLN A 7 -33.00 45.55 2.34
C GLN A 7 -31.56 45.47 1.83
N THR A 8 -30.85 46.59 1.79
CA THR A 8 -29.43 46.63 1.40
C THR A 8 -28.56 45.94 2.45
N GLU A 9 -28.75 46.24 3.74
CA GLU A 9 -28.02 45.59 4.84
C GLU A 9 -28.26 44.08 4.87
N THR A 10 -29.50 43.63 4.64
CA THR A 10 -29.83 42.20 4.57
C THR A 10 -29.17 41.52 3.36
N ARG A 11 -29.11 42.20 2.21
CA ARG A 11 -28.44 41.71 1.00
C ARG A 11 -26.92 41.61 1.22
N ASP A 12 -26.32 42.60 1.86
CA ASP A 12 -24.89 42.63 2.17
C ASP A 12 -24.52 41.55 3.18
N ALA A 13 -25.35 41.31 4.19
CA ALA A 13 -25.16 40.20 5.13
C ALA A 13 -25.30 38.82 4.47
N ARG A 14 -26.15 38.68 3.44
CA ARG A 14 -26.23 37.46 2.63
C ARG A 14 -25.01 37.29 1.73
N LEU A 15 -24.50 38.38 1.16
CA LEU A 15 -23.32 38.38 0.31
C LEU A 15 -22.06 38.00 1.09
N LYS A 16 -21.89 38.53 2.32
CA LYS A 16 -20.81 38.16 3.22
C LYS A 16 -20.81 36.67 3.56
N ARG A 17 -21.97 36.12 3.95
CA ARG A 17 -22.11 34.68 4.23
C ARG A 17 -21.81 33.81 3.01
N LEU A 18 -22.17 34.26 1.82
CA LEU A 18 -21.84 33.55 0.58
C LEU A 18 -20.33 33.57 0.33
N ALA A 19 -19.66 34.71 0.49
CA ALA A 19 -18.21 34.80 0.36
C ALA A 19 -17.49 33.88 1.35
N GLU A 20 -17.86 33.93 2.64
CA GLU A 20 -17.32 33.05 3.68
C GLU A 20 -17.52 31.56 3.36
N SER A 21 -18.69 31.20 2.81
CA SER A 21 -18.97 29.82 2.41
C SER A 21 -18.12 29.37 1.21
N ILE A 22 -17.89 30.27 0.24
CA ILE A 22 -17.03 29.99 -0.91
C ILE A 22 -15.58 29.83 -0.45
N ASP A 23 -15.08 30.73 0.41
CA ASP A 23 -13.72 30.64 0.95
C ASP A 23 -13.51 29.32 1.72
N ALA A 24 -14.47 28.91 2.54
CA ALA A 24 -14.41 27.64 3.27
C ALA A 24 -14.40 26.41 2.35
N LEU A 25 -15.11 26.47 1.21
CA LEU A 25 -15.07 25.40 0.21
C LEU A 25 -13.70 25.32 -0.46
N VAL A 26 -13.12 26.47 -0.83
CA VAL A 26 -11.78 26.52 -1.43
C VAL A 26 -10.73 25.96 -0.46
N GLU A 27 -10.76 26.36 0.81
CA GLU A 27 -9.82 25.85 1.81
C GLU A 27 -9.94 24.33 2.01
N LYS A 28 -11.17 23.81 2.02
CA LYS A 28 -11.43 22.37 2.13
C LYS A 28 -10.90 21.61 0.91
N ASP A 29 -11.13 22.13 -0.29
CA ASP A 29 -10.66 21.50 -1.53
C ASP A 29 -9.14 21.47 -1.59
N GLU A 30 -8.48 22.58 -1.24
CA GLU A 30 -7.03 22.63 -1.17
C GLU A 30 -6.46 21.65 -0.14
N SER A 31 -7.09 21.56 1.04
CA SER A 31 -6.69 20.60 2.09
C SER A 31 -6.82 19.16 1.60
N SER A 32 -7.92 18.85 0.90
CA SER A 32 -8.16 17.52 0.33
C SER A 32 -7.13 17.17 -0.75
N LEU A 33 -6.79 18.12 -1.62
CA LEU A 33 -5.77 17.95 -2.66
C LEU A 33 -4.36 17.76 -2.06
N ARG A 34 -4.03 18.51 -0.99
CA ARG A 34 -2.76 18.31 -0.28
C ARG A 34 -2.68 16.91 0.32
N HIS A 35 -3.73 16.48 1.00
CA HIS A 35 -3.77 15.16 1.62
C HIS A 35 -3.65 14.03 0.60
N ALA A 36 -4.34 14.14 -0.55
CA ALA A 36 -4.23 13.16 -1.62
C ALA A 36 -2.79 13.05 -2.17
N ARG A 37 -2.09 14.18 -2.35
CA ARG A 37 -0.69 14.20 -2.81
C ARG A 37 0.27 13.60 -1.78
N GLU A 38 0.02 13.86 -0.49
CA GLU A 38 0.81 13.27 0.60
C GLU A 38 0.68 11.74 0.58
N ILE A 39 -0.55 11.23 0.47
CA ILE A 39 -0.80 9.79 0.42
C ILE A 39 -0.19 9.15 -0.83
N TRP A 40 -0.30 9.79 -1.99
CA TRP A 40 0.37 9.32 -3.21
C TRP A 40 1.89 9.19 -3.02
N THR A 41 2.51 10.18 -2.37
CA THR A 41 3.95 10.14 -2.06
C THR A 41 4.28 8.99 -1.11
N VAL A 42 3.42 8.74 -0.12
CA VAL A 42 3.57 7.62 0.82
C VAL A 42 3.44 6.28 0.11
N ARG A 43 2.46 6.11 -0.76
CA ARG A 43 2.24 4.88 -1.54
C ARG A 43 3.45 4.55 -2.43
N ARG A 44 4.00 5.53 -3.13
CA ARG A 44 5.22 5.35 -3.94
C ARG A 44 6.43 4.93 -3.09
N ALA A 45 6.63 5.59 -1.96
CA ALA A 45 7.72 5.23 -1.04
C ALA A 45 7.54 3.81 -0.48
N ALA A 46 6.31 3.43 -0.14
CA ALA A 46 5.96 2.10 0.35
C ALA A 46 6.21 1.01 -0.70
N ALA A 47 5.83 1.24 -1.97
CA ALA A 47 6.10 0.31 -3.06
C ALA A 47 7.61 0.08 -3.26
N ALA A 48 8.40 1.16 -3.23
CA ALA A 48 9.86 1.08 -3.29
C ALA A 48 10.46 0.37 -2.06
N GLU A 49 9.90 0.58 -0.87
CA GLU A 49 10.29 -0.12 0.36
C GLU A 49 10.05 -1.64 0.24
N LEU A 50 8.86 -2.04 -0.24
CA LEU A 50 8.51 -3.46 -0.44
C LEU A 50 9.46 -4.15 -1.41
N TYR A 51 9.72 -3.50 -2.55
CA TYR A 51 10.70 -3.97 -3.52
C TYR A 51 12.11 -4.03 -2.92
N GLY A 52 12.49 -3.02 -2.12
CA GLY A 52 13.74 -2.99 -1.39
C GLY A 52 13.91 -4.21 -0.49
N ILE A 53 12.89 -4.58 0.28
CA ILE A 53 12.91 -5.76 1.14
C ILE A 53 13.15 -7.03 0.30
N CYS A 54 12.42 -7.20 -0.80
CA CYS A 54 12.53 -8.37 -1.68
C CYS A 54 13.89 -8.45 -2.38
N SER A 55 14.39 -7.35 -2.94
CA SER A 55 15.66 -7.31 -3.66
C SER A 55 16.88 -7.51 -2.76
N HIS A 56 16.88 -6.93 -1.55
CA HIS A 56 17.92 -7.21 -0.56
C HIS A 56 17.90 -8.67 -0.13
N PHE A 57 16.72 -9.25 0.09
CA PHE A 57 16.57 -10.67 0.41
C PHE A 57 17.15 -11.57 -0.69
N VAL A 58 16.74 -11.36 -1.95
CA VAL A 58 17.23 -12.13 -3.11
C VAL A 58 18.75 -12.01 -3.26
N THR A 59 19.30 -10.80 -3.08
CA THR A 59 20.75 -10.55 -3.12
C THR A 59 21.47 -11.34 -2.03
N ALA A 60 20.97 -11.29 -0.79
CA ALA A 60 21.56 -12.01 0.34
C ALA A 60 21.54 -13.52 0.13
N VAL A 61 20.42 -14.09 -0.33
CA VAL A 61 20.30 -15.53 -0.61
C VAL A 61 21.24 -15.94 -1.75
N ASN A 62 21.24 -15.20 -2.86
CA ASN A 62 22.11 -15.51 -4.00
C ASN A 62 23.60 -15.42 -3.66
N GLY A 63 23.99 -14.56 -2.72
CA GLY A 63 25.37 -14.50 -2.21
C GLY A 63 25.81 -15.77 -1.45
N LEU A 64 24.86 -16.58 -0.96
CA LEU A 64 25.12 -17.81 -0.21
C LEU A 64 24.96 -19.08 -1.06
N LEU A 65 24.25 -19.00 -2.20
CA LEU A 65 24.01 -20.15 -3.06
C LEU A 65 25.26 -20.53 -3.85
N SER A 66 25.69 -21.80 -3.72
CA SER A 66 26.75 -22.37 -4.56
C SER A 66 26.24 -22.91 -5.90
N ARG A 67 24.94 -23.18 -6.00
CA ARG A 67 24.26 -23.69 -7.20
C ARG A 67 22.86 -23.11 -7.30
N GLY A 68 22.45 -22.72 -8.51
CA GLY A 68 21.15 -22.10 -8.75
C GLY A 68 21.16 -20.60 -8.42
N LYS A 69 19.98 -19.98 -8.59
CA LYS A 69 19.77 -18.56 -8.35
C LYS A 69 18.28 -18.32 -8.08
N VAL A 70 17.97 -17.43 -7.14
CA VAL A 70 16.65 -16.82 -6.99
C VAL A 70 16.58 -15.64 -7.96
N VAL A 71 15.58 -15.62 -8.84
CA VAL A 71 15.34 -14.56 -9.81
C VAL A 71 14.23 -13.66 -9.28
N LEU A 72 14.49 -12.36 -9.23
CA LEU A 72 13.51 -11.34 -8.90
C LEU A 72 12.91 -10.79 -10.20
N ASP A 73 11.58 -10.64 -10.23
CA ASP A 73 10.84 -9.99 -11.31
C ASP A 73 9.87 -8.94 -10.71
N PRO A 74 9.90 -7.68 -11.15
CA PRO A 74 10.89 -7.12 -12.08
C PRO A 74 12.31 -7.13 -11.47
N PRO A 75 13.38 -7.16 -12.31
CA PRO A 75 14.76 -7.15 -11.82
C PRO A 75 15.21 -5.79 -11.25
N GLU A 76 14.49 -4.72 -11.59
CA GLU A 76 14.71 -3.35 -11.12
C GLU A 76 13.35 -2.68 -10.86
N PHE A 77 13.31 -1.74 -9.91
CA PHE A 77 12.11 -0.97 -9.60
C PHE A 77 12.40 0.53 -9.69
N SER A 78 11.99 1.13 -10.80
CA SER A 78 12.19 2.55 -11.06
C SER A 78 11.15 3.41 -10.33
N GLU A 79 11.42 4.72 -10.23
CA GLU A 79 10.50 5.67 -9.59
C GLU A 79 9.08 5.66 -10.19
N GLY A 80 8.90 5.29 -11.46
CA GLY A 80 7.61 5.19 -12.14
C GLY A 80 7.05 3.77 -12.25
N ALA A 81 7.65 2.78 -11.59
CA ALA A 81 7.22 1.38 -11.68
C ALA A 81 5.96 1.07 -10.88
N PHE A 82 5.59 1.94 -9.93
CA PHE A 82 4.35 1.81 -9.17
C PHE A 82 3.16 2.35 -9.96
N HIS A 83 2.13 1.51 -10.10
CA HIS A 83 0.86 1.82 -10.73
C HIS A 83 -0.21 2.02 -9.67
N GLU A 84 -0.73 3.25 -9.56
CA GLU A 84 -1.73 3.63 -8.55
C GLU A 84 -3.09 2.96 -8.79
N GLU A 85 -3.49 2.82 -10.06
CA GLU A 85 -4.85 2.40 -10.46
C GLU A 85 -4.96 0.90 -10.79
N SER A 86 -3.91 0.12 -10.51
CA SER A 86 -3.89 -1.31 -10.79
C SER A 86 -3.02 -2.07 -9.80
N ALA A 87 -3.25 -3.38 -9.69
CA ALA A 87 -2.36 -4.27 -8.96
C ALA A 87 -0.91 -4.19 -9.48
N ASN A 88 0.02 -4.16 -8.53
CA ASN A 88 1.46 -4.21 -8.72
C ASN A 88 1.94 -5.58 -8.27
N MET A 89 3.00 -6.09 -8.88
CA MET A 89 3.47 -7.44 -8.62
C MET A 89 4.99 -7.49 -8.51
N ILE A 90 5.48 -8.24 -7.53
CA ILE A 90 6.88 -8.63 -7.35
C ILE A 90 6.90 -10.15 -7.21
N GLN A 91 7.76 -10.83 -7.96
CA GLN A 91 7.91 -12.27 -7.91
C GLN A 91 9.36 -12.67 -7.62
N MET A 92 9.52 -13.69 -6.79
CA MET A 92 10.77 -14.38 -6.55
C MET A 92 10.64 -15.82 -7.04
N ASN A 93 11.46 -16.21 -8.01
CA ASN A 93 11.41 -17.54 -8.61
C ASN A 93 12.70 -18.31 -8.32
N VAL A 94 12.56 -19.56 -7.86
CA VAL A 94 13.66 -20.51 -7.74
C VAL A 94 13.21 -21.89 -8.23
N ARG A 95 13.75 -22.32 -9.38
CA ARG A 95 13.52 -23.66 -9.95
C ARG A 95 12.03 -24.04 -10.07
N GLY A 96 11.18 -23.10 -10.48
CA GLY A 96 9.75 -23.33 -10.65
C GLY A 96 8.93 -23.20 -9.36
N ARG A 97 9.56 -22.85 -8.24
CA ARG A 97 8.89 -22.39 -7.01
C ARG A 97 8.81 -20.87 -7.07
N ILE A 98 7.62 -20.32 -6.84
CA ILE A 98 7.35 -18.88 -6.99
C ILE A 98 6.80 -18.37 -5.67
N LEU A 99 7.40 -17.29 -5.17
CA LEU A 99 6.80 -16.44 -4.16
C LEU A 99 6.36 -15.15 -4.85
N GLN A 100 5.06 -14.89 -4.86
CA GLN A 100 4.45 -13.73 -5.49
C GLN A 100 3.92 -12.78 -4.42
N VAL A 101 4.28 -11.52 -4.53
CA VAL A 101 3.77 -10.43 -3.72
C VAL A 101 2.97 -9.52 -4.65
N GLU A 102 1.66 -9.46 -4.44
CA GLU A 102 0.74 -8.61 -5.18
C GLU A 102 0.23 -7.52 -4.24
N PHE A 103 0.17 -6.27 -4.69
CA PHE A 103 -0.29 -5.16 -3.88
C PHE A 103 -0.89 -4.03 -4.71
N GLU A 104 -1.84 -3.32 -4.14
CA GLU A 104 -2.52 -2.21 -4.78
C GLU A 104 -2.86 -1.09 -3.80
N ALA A 105 -3.21 0.06 -4.37
CA ALA A 105 -3.72 1.18 -3.60
C ALA A 105 -5.16 0.92 -3.16
N THR A 106 -5.47 1.27 -1.91
CA THR A 106 -6.84 1.25 -1.42
C THR A 106 -7.70 2.26 -2.19
N VAL A 107 -8.98 1.94 -2.38
CA VAL A 107 -9.96 2.82 -3.06
C VAL A 107 -10.05 4.18 -2.35
N GLU A 108 -10.12 4.16 -1.02
CA GLU A 108 -9.98 5.36 -0.20
C GLU A 108 -8.50 5.67 0.06
N LEU A 109 -8.16 6.92 0.39
CA LEU A 109 -6.79 7.30 0.71
C LEU A 109 -6.20 6.51 1.89
N VAL A 110 -7.05 6.15 2.85
CA VAL A 110 -6.72 5.34 4.02
C VAL A 110 -7.91 4.41 4.31
N SER A 111 -7.65 3.13 4.47
CA SER A 111 -8.64 2.11 4.84
C SER A 111 -8.35 1.50 6.22
N THR A 112 -9.38 0.91 6.82
CA THR A 112 -9.31 0.05 8.01
C THR A 112 -10.20 -1.20 7.88
N GLU A 113 -10.65 -1.52 6.66
CA GLU A 113 -11.69 -2.51 6.41
C GLU A 113 -11.21 -3.93 6.69
N ASP A 114 -10.14 -4.36 6.02
CA ASP A 114 -9.59 -5.71 6.16
C ASP A 114 -8.54 -5.82 7.28
N PHE A 115 -8.03 -4.68 7.73
CA PHE A 115 -7.08 -4.60 8.83
C PHE A 115 -7.35 -3.37 9.70
N ARG A 116 -7.52 -3.59 11.01
CA ARG A 116 -7.95 -2.55 11.96
C ARG A 116 -6.93 -1.42 12.15
N ILE A 117 -5.69 -1.61 11.71
CA ILE A 117 -4.66 -0.57 11.74
C ILE A 117 -4.76 0.21 10.43
N PRO A 118 -4.92 1.55 10.45
CA PRO A 118 -5.04 2.35 9.23
C PRO A 118 -3.94 2.04 8.22
N TYR A 119 -4.30 1.84 6.96
CA TYR A 119 -3.38 1.47 5.88
C TYR A 119 -3.75 2.15 4.56
N THR A 120 -2.81 2.22 3.63
CA THR A 120 -3.01 2.91 2.33
C THR A 120 -2.70 2.05 1.10
N LEU A 121 -1.96 0.96 1.32
CA LEU A 121 -1.78 -0.12 0.35
C LEU A 121 -2.17 -1.43 1.03
N GLU A 122 -2.74 -2.34 0.25
CA GLU A 122 -3.07 -3.69 0.66
C GLU A 122 -2.68 -4.68 -0.43
N GLY A 123 -2.67 -5.96 -0.08
CA GLY A 123 -2.23 -6.98 -1.00
C GLY A 123 -2.09 -8.33 -0.33
N LEU A 124 -1.36 -9.20 -0.98
CA LEU A 124 -1.24 -10.59 -0.59
C LEU A 124 0.10 -11.18 -1.04
N VAL A 125 0.47 -12.24 -0.34
CA VAL A 125 1.64 -13.06 -0.62
C VAL A 125 1.18 -14.47 -0.90
N ARG A 126 1.57 -15.00 -2.06
CA ARG A 126 1.26 -16.34 -2.54
C ARG A 126 2.52 -17.14 -2.74
N ALA A 127 2.51 -18.37 -2.25
CA ALA A 127 3.57 -19.34 -2.46
C ALA A 127 3.08 -20.45 -3.41
N PHE A 128 3.82 -20.69 -4.49
CA PHE A 128 3.52 -21.72 -5.48
C PHE A 128 4.68 -22.71 -5.58
N ASN A 129 4.38 -24.00 -5.47
CA ASN A 129 5.26 -25.10 -5.87
C ASN A 129 4.43 -26.21 -6.54
N GLN A 130 5.06 -27.13 -7.25
CA GLN A 130 4.34 -28.20 -7.96
C GLN A 130 3.46 -29.05 -7.03
N GLU A 131 3.92 -29.36 -5.82
CA GLU A 131 3.13 -30.16 -4.86
C GLU A 131 1.89 -29.43 -4.35
N LEU A 132 1.97 -28.10 -4.18
CA LEU A 132 0.87 -27.24 -3.77
C LEU A 132 -0.15 -27.09 -4.89
N LEU A 133 0.32 -26.93 -6.13
CA LEU A 133 -0.53 -26.89 -7.32
C LEU A 133 -1.25 -28.23 -7.55
N ASP A 134 -0.55 -29.35 -7.41
CA ASP A 134 -1.13 -30.70 -7.55
C ASP A 134 -2.21 -31.00 -6.48
N LYS A 135 -2.19 -30.27 -5.36
CA LYS A 135 -3.16 -30.38 -4.27
C LYS A 135 -4.24 -29.29 -4.30
N ASP A 136 -4.22 -28.39 -5.28
CA ASP A 136 -5.06 -27.19 -5.34
C ASP A 136 -4.99 -26.31 -4.06
N ILE A 137 -3.82 -26.27 -3.40
CA ILE A 137 -3.60 -25.46 -2.19
C ILE A 137 -2.73 -24.26 -2.56
N ILE A 138 -3.30 -23.05 -2.47
CA ILE A 138 -2.53 -21.81 -2.54
C ILE A 138 -2.56 -21.19 -1.14
N GLU A 139 -1.40 -21.12 -0.48
CA GLU A 139 -1.29 -20.39 0.78
C GLU A 139 -1.22 -18.90 0.50
N GLU A 140 -2.17 -18.16 1.08
CA GLU A 140 -2.31 -16.72 0.95
C GLU A 140 -2.18 -16.06 2.32
N GLN A 141 -1.36 -15.01 2.38
CA GLN A 141 -1.27 -14.14 3.55
C GLN A 141 -1.45 -12.69 3.10
N LEU A 142 -2.24 -11.93 3.85
CA LEU A 142 -2.52 -10.54 3.52
C LEU A 142 -1.33 -9.68 3.92
N ILE A 143 -1.09 -8.59 3.18
CA ILE A 143 -0.10 -7.58 3.53
C ILE A 143 -0.70 -6.18 3.47
N PHE A 144 -0.24 -5.31 4.35
CA PHE A 144 -0.74 -3.94 4.48
C PHE A 144 0.40 -2.97 4.71
N TYR A 145 0.38 -1.81 4.03
CA TYR A 145 1.24 -0.69 4.38
C TYR A 145 0.55 0.21 5.39
N THR A 146 0.88 0.00 6.67
CA THR A 146 0.20 0.65 7.79
C THR A 146 0.73 2.05 8.09
N LEU A 147 -0.17 2.93 8.53
CA LEU A 147 0.05 4.31 8.96
C LEU A 147 -0.10 4.41 10.48
N GLU A 148 0.82 3.84 11.24
CA GLU A 148 0.83 4.02 12.69
C GLU A 148 1.52 5.35 13.04
N LYS A 149 0.96 6.10 14.00
CA LYS A 149 1.37 7.46 14.42
C LYS A 149 2.78 7.93 14.00
N GLN A 150 3.82 7.21 14.41
CA GLN A 150 5.24 7.55 14.20
C GLN A 150 5.99 6.53 13.32
N LYS A 151 5.31 5.48 12.83
CA LYS A 151 5.92 4.41 12.05
C LYS A 151 5.00 3.98 10.91
N LYS A 152 5.52 4.09 9.70
CA LYS A 152 4.94 3.48 8.51
C LYS A 152 5.74 2.22 8.21
N MET A 153 5.07 1.13 7.90
CA MET A 153 5.74 -0.14 7.61
C MET A 153 4.79 -1.12 6.94
N TRP A 154 5.37 -2.05 6.18
CA TRP A 154 4.68 -3.23 5.71
C TRP A 154 4.48 -4.25 6.83
N ARG A 155 3.28 -4.79 6.89
CA ARG A 155 2.89 -5.87 7.81
C ARG A 155 2.26 -7.00 7.04
N PHE A 156 2.56 -8.23 7.43
CA PHE A 156 1.73 -9.38 7.04
C PHE A 156 0.63 -9.59 8.07
N PHE A 157 -0.46 -10.20 7.64
CA PHE A 157 -1.56 -10.66 8.47
C PHE A 157 -2.06 -12.02 7.96
N ASP A 158 -1.99 -13.01 8.82
CA ASP A 158 -2.56 -14.34 8.59
C ASP A 158 -3.95 -14.39 9.24
N ALA A 159 -4.99 -14.37 8.41
CA ALA A 159 -6.38 -14.41 8.85
C ALA A 159 -6.77 -15.73 9.53
N ARG A 160 -6.04 -16.83 9.29
CA ARG A 160 -6.31 -18.15 9.87
C ARG A 160 -5.81 -18.23 11.31
N THR A 161 -4.64 -17.66 11.58
CA THR A 161 -4.01 -17.68 12.91
C THR A 161 -4.16 -16.36 13.67
N TYR A 162 -4.74 -15.34 13.04
CA TYR A 162 -4.82 -13.96 13.54
C TYR A 162 -3.45 -13.38 13.93
N ARG A 163 -2.37 -13.88 13.32
CA ARG A 163 -1.01 -13.38 13.55
C ARG A 163 -0.73 -12.22 12.60
N SER A 164 -0.05 -11.20 13.11
CA SER A 164 0.53 -10.15 12.28
C SER A 164 1.95 -9.85 12.72
N GLY A 165 2.76 -9.40 11.79
CA GLY A 165 4.15 -9.03 12.03
C GLY A 165 4.68 -8.15 10.91
N PRO A 166 5.92 -7.66 11.02
CA PRO A 166 6.58 -6.96 9.93
C PRO A 166 6.69 -7.88 8.70
N PHE A 167 6.44 -7.32 7.52
CA PHE A 167 6.92 -7.95 6.29
C PHE A 167 8.40 -7.59 6.16
N ASP A 168 9.28 -8.52 6.49
CA ASP A 168 10.72 -8.30 6.51
C ASP A 168 11.50 -9.53 6.02
N ARG A 169 12.82 -9.51 6.22
CA ARG A 169 13.70 -10.62 5.85
C ARG A 169 13.34 -11.92 6.56
N GLU A 170 13.01 -11.89 7.84
CA GLU A 170 12.70 -13.10 8.62
C GLU A 170 11.37 -13.72 8.17
N TYR A 171 10.41 -12.86 7.82
CA TYR A 171 9.17 -13.28 7.17
C TYR A 171 9.43 -13.99 5.84
N LEU A 172 10.25 -13.39 4.95
CA LEU A 172 10.59 -13.98 3.66
C LEU A 172 11.38 -15.30 3.79
N ILE A 173 12.27 -15.42 4.78
CA ILE A 173 12.95 -16.70 5.10
C ILE A 173 11.91 -17.77 5.41
N SER A 174 10.99 -17.48 6.33
CA SER A 174 9.96 -18.43 6.77
C SER A 174 9.11 -18.95 5.61
N LEU A 175 8.74 -18.07 4.68
CA LEU A 175 7.98 -18.44 3.48
C LEU A 175 8.79 -19.29 2.50
N MET A 176 10.06 -18.95 2.29
CA MET A 176 10.92 -19.69 1.36
C MET A 176 11.29 -21.07 1.91
N GLU A 177 11.40 -21.24 3.22
CA GLU A 177 11.60 -22.55 3.86
C GLU A 177 10.41 -23.49 3.64
N GLN A 178 9.18 -22.96 3.58
CA GLN A 178 7.98 -23.75 3.25
C GLN A 178 7.97 -24.22 1.78
N LEU A 179 8.67 -23.50 0.89
CA LEU A 179 8.78 -23.85 -0.52
C LEU A 179 9.88 -24.88 -0.81
N THR A 180 10.85 -25.08 0.11
CA THR A 180 12.02 -25.93 -0.13
C THR A 180 11.81 -27.39 0.17
#